data_AF-A0A507EDE4-F1
#
_entry.id   AF-A0A507EDE4-F1
#
_cell.length_a   1.000
_cell.length_b   1.000
_cell.length_c   1.000
_cell.angle_alpha   90.00
_cell.angle_beta   90.00
_cell.angle_gamma   90.00
#
_symmetry.space_group_name_H-M   'P 1'
#
loop_
_entity.id
_entity.type
_entity.pdbx_description
1 polymer ?
#
loop_
_entity_poly.entity_id
_entity_poly.type
_entity_poly.pdbx_seq_one_letter_code
_entity_poly.pdbx_strand_id
1 'polypeptide(L)'
;MHAKLSILSSIAVLASSAAAWGIEGHSAVGHIADNLISPETKAVVDYLLPAGWNFNRSSTWADEIKGGATREKYAWASVLHYIDAEDVTPLDANATHPVECEIVFPRDSHGGMNIVDGIGNYTVRLVDPKQDWEQKSEALKFLSHFVGDVTQPLHTCAKLIGGNKFFATWENATQYIYNGRVSYFQLHVIWDVYIPQKDMNENFGGSLDAYKKWILDAVQPGGVWATEASSWIATDKPGFEWAKDTNDLNCGIVWDKDLLAGNGTATENDLAGEYYQKTYMEVRKQIAKGGYRFAKFLDDVLKGQPAGPVSSTAAATSTVAGGETTIPGSETTAAPGYPTGGPAPTDGPITSTIEVIVTPTNVPSTSQTKVVKPTGSPDTDTPVSAAVGLKSGVAAMFALAIGAVAFL
;
A
#
# COMPACT_ATOMS: atom_id res chain seq x y z
N MET A 1 -7.43 62.47 10.96
CA MET A 1 -7.16 61.49 9.89
C MET A 1 -6.51 60.28 10.54
N HIS A 2 -7.27 59.22 10.83
CA HIS A 2 -6.77 58.02 11.49
C HIS A 2 -6.29 57.02 10.42
N ALA A 3 -5.00 56.71 10.42
CA ALA A 3 -4.40 55.70 9.56
C ALA A 3 -4.89 54.31 9.96
N LYS A 4 -5.52 53.60 9.02
CA LYS A 4 -5.99 52.23 9.19
C LYS A 4 -4.79 51.28 9.12
N LEU A 5 -4.49 50.62 10.24
CA LEU A 5 -3.52 49.53 10.32
C LEU A 5 -4.13 48.31 9.61
N SER A 6 -3.62 47.98 8.43
CA SER A 6 -4.00 46.75 7.72
C SER A 6 -3.21 45.58 8.29
N ILE A 7 -3.90 44.73 9.07
CA ILE A 7 -3.36 43.45 9.52
C ILE A 7 -3.51 42.48 8.34
N LEU A 8 -2.41 42.19 7.64
CA LEU A 8 -2.35 41.02 6.76
C LEU A 8 -2.36 39.78 7.64
N SER A 9 -3.51 39.11 7.70
CA SER A 9 -3.63 37.77 8.28
C SER A 9 -3.07 36.77 7.28
N SER A 10 -1.83 36.33 7.49
CA SER A 10 -1.24 35.22 6.75
C SER A 10 -1.93 33.92 7.16
N ILE A 11 -2.94 33.51 6.40
CA ILE A 11 -3.56 32.18 6.53
C ILE A 11 -2.54 31.17 6.00
N ALA A 12 -1.77 30.58 6.92
CA ALA A 12 -1.01 29.37 6.63
C ALA A 12 -2.01 28.21 6.45
N VAL A 13 -2.36 27.94 5.19
CA VAL A 13 -3.04 26.70 4.79
C VAL A 13 -2.04 25.57 5.06
N LEU A 14 -2.09 25.01 6.27
CA LEU A 14 -1.56 23.68 6.50
C LEU A 14 -2.51 22.76 5.73
N ALA A 15 -2.07 22.30 4.56
CA ALA A 15 -2.72 21.20 3.88
C ALA A 15 -2.88 20.08 4.91
N SER A 16 -4.12 19.61 5.10
CA SER A 16 -4.37 18.36 5.81
C SER A 16 -3.57 17.30 5.08
N SER A 17 -2.48 16.85 5.69
CA SER A 17 -1.83 15.64 5.24
C SER A 17 -2.86 14.54 5.45
N ALA A 18 -3.46 14.06 4.36
CA ALA A 18 -4.00 12.71 4.34
C ALA A 18 -2.82 11.81 4.73
N ALA A 19 -2.82 11.40 6.00
CA ALA A 19 -2.07 10.24 6.43
C ALA A 19 -2.69 9.05 5.70
N ALA A 20 -1.91 8.02 5.45
CA ALA A 20 -2.50 6.76 5.02
C ALA A 20 -3.24 6.13 6.19
N TRP A 21 -3.27 4.79 6.31
CA TRP A 21 -3.72 4.18 7.56
C TRP A 21 -3.21 5.03 8.73
N GLY A 22 -4.06 5.34 9.69
CA GLY A 22 -3.64 6.15 10.83
C GLY A 22 -2.43 5.53 11.52
N ILE A 23 -1.83 6.27 12.46
CA ILE A 23 -0.70 5.78 13.26
C ILE A 23 -0.97 4.37 13.80
N GLU A 24 -2.20 4.10 14.25
CA GLU A 24 -2.62 2.81 14.78
C GLU A 24 -2.67 1.70 13.71
N GLY A 25 -3.17 2.00 12.51
CA GLY A 25 -3.21 1.04 11.41
C GLY A 25 -1.82 0.68 10.90
N HIS A 26 -0.94 1.66 10.68
CA HIS A 26 0.47 1.41 10.34
C HIS A 26 1.20 0.64 11.43
N SER A 27 1.04 1.07 12.67
CA SER A 27 1.62 0.42 13.83
C SER A 27 1.18 -1.05 13.91
N ALA A 28 -0.06 -1.37 13.52
CA ALA A 28 -0.56 -2.73 13.44
C ALA A 28 0.04 -3.54 12.28
N VAL A 29 0.07 -2.98 11.06
CA VAL A 29 0.77 -3.58 9.90
C VAL A 29 2.22 -3.93 10.26
N GLY A 30 2.95 -2.96 10.84
CA GLY A 30 4.33 -3.15 11.26
C GLY A 30 4.49 -4.20 12.35
N HIS A 31 3.62 -4.19 13.38
CA HIS A 31 3.63 -5.21 14.43
C HIS A 31 3.41 -6.62 13.89
N ILE A 32 2.44 -6.80 12.99
CA ILE A 32 2.16 -8.10 12.37
C ILE A 32 3.38 -8.55 11.57
N ALA A 33 3.97 -7.67 10.78
CA ALA A 33 5.14 -7.99 9.97
C ALA A 33 6.34 -8.41 10.83
N ASP A 34 6.67 -7.64 11.86
CA ASP A 34 7.77 -7.91 12.81
C ASP A 34 7.66 -9.31 13.46
N ASN A 35 6.43 -9.80 13.68
CA ASN A 35 6.18 -11.10 14.30
C ASN A 35 6.11 -12.27 13.29
N LEU A 36 6.11 -11.99 11.99
CA LEU A 36 5.93 -13.02 10.95
C LEU A 36 7.15 -13.20 10.02
N ILE A 37 8.11 -12.27 10.06
CA ILE A 37 9.40 -12.41 9.36
C ILE A 37 10.25 -13.52 10.00
N SER A 38 11.04 -14.19 9.17
CA SER A 38 12.00 -15.20 9.61
C SER A 38 13.09 -14.60 10.52
N PRO A 39 13.74 -15.40 11.37
CA PRO A 39 14.87 -14.95 12.17
C PRO A 39 16.02 -14.36 11.34
N GLU A 40 16.25 -14.88 10.14
CA GLU A 40 17.26 -14.39 9.21
C GLU A 40 16.90 -12.98 8.70
N THR A 41 15.67 -12.78 8.24
CA THR A 41 15.15 -11.47 7.84
C THR A 41 15.19 -10.49 9.01
N LYS A 42 14.80 -10.94 10.21
CA LYS A 42 14.81 -10.12 11.43
C LYS A 42 16.20 -9.58 11.74
N ALA A 43 17.25 -10.39 11.58
CA ALA A 43 18.62 -9.94 11.80
C ALA A 43 19.05 -8.85 10.79
N VAL A 44 18.64 -8.97 9.52
CA VAL A 44 18.91 -7.92 8.51
C VAL A 44 18.13 -6.65 8.81
N VAL A 45 16.85 -6.77 9.17
CA VAL A 45 15.99 -5.65 9.56
C VAL A 45 16.57 -4.91 10.78
N ASP A 46 16.97 -5.64 11.82
CA ASP A 46 17.54 -5.06 13.04
C ASP A 46 18.87 -4.34 12.77
N TYR A 47 19.63 -4.80 11.78
CA TYR A 47 20.82 -4.08 11.31
C TYR A 47 20.46 -2.81 10.54
N LEU A 48 19.47 -2.85 9.65
CA LEU A 48 19.10 -1.74 8.77
C LEU A 48 18.29 -0.64 9.47
N LEU A 49 17.62 -0.94 10.57
CA LEU A 49 16.87 0.05 11.33
C LEU A 49 17.76 0.77 12.36
N PRO A 50 17.50 2.05 12.67
CA PRO A 50 18.19 2.75 13.75
C PRO A 50 18.04 2.01 15.09
N ALA A 51 19.04 2.12 15.96
CA ALA A 51 19.02 1.42 17.25
C ALA A 51 17.71 1.67 18.03
N GLY A 52 17.04 0.58 18.43
CA GLY A 52 15.77 0.62 19.16
C GLY A 52 14.52 0.80 18.30
N TRP A 53 14.66 0.92 16.97
CA TRP A 53 13.53 0.95 16.05
C TRP A 53 13.07 -0.46 15.69
N ASN A 54 11.79 -0.57 15.35
CA ASN A 54 11.12 -1.75 14.83
C ASN A 54 10.12 -1.31 13.76
N PHE A 55 9.34 -2.22 13.16
CA PHE A 55 8.36 -1.80 12.15
C PHE A 55 7.17 -1.06 12.74
N ASN A 56 6.81 -1.26 14.01
CA ASN A 56 5.82 -0.41 14.66
C ASN A 56 6.21 1.09 14.58
N ARG A 57 7.48 1.44 14.87
CA ARG A 57 7.98 2.82 14.70
C ARG A 57 8.24 3.21 13.25
N SER A 58 8.79 2.30 12.46
CA SER A 58 9.22 2.59 11.08
C SER A 58 8.04 2.83 10.15
N SER A 59 6.94 2.10 10.37
CA SER A 59 5.72 2.18 9.56
C SER A 59 4.99 3.51 9.68
N THR A 60 5.27 4.38 10.66
CA THR A 60 4.66 5.72 10.74
C THR A 60 5.58 6.82 10.21
N TRP A 61 6.85 6.50 9.94
CA TRP A 61 7.89 7.48 9.67
C TRP A 61 7.67 8.29 8.39
N ALA A 62 7.15 7.67 7.32
CA ALA A 62 6.96 8.35 6.02
C ALA A 62 5.92 9.50 6.11
N ASP A 63 4.84 9.30 6.88
CA ASP A 63 3.87 10.36 7.14
C ASP A 63 4.43 11.49 7.99
N GLU A 64 5.29 11.17 8.96
CA GLU A 64 5.95 12.18 9.78
C GLU A 64 6.88 13.07 8.94
N ILE A 65 7.65 12.47 8.02
CA ILE A 65 8.67 13.21 7.28
C ILE A 65 8.12 14.03 6.11
N LYS A 66 7.02 13.61 5.47
CA LYS A 66 6.41 14.34 4.34
C LYS A 66 5.79 15.68 4.75
N GLY A 67 5.52 15.85 6.05
CA GLY A 67 4.98 17.07 6.66
C GLY A 67 5.97 17.83 7.57
N GLY A 68 5.43 18.78 8.33
CA GLY A 68 6.12 19.41 9.45
C GLY A 68 7.49 20.05 9.12
N ALA A 69 8.45 19.86 10.02
CA ALA A 69 9.79 20.47 9.97
C ALA A 69 10.68 19.91 8.84
N THR A 70 10.34 18.74 8.30
CA THR A 70 11.11 18.05 7.25
C THR A 70 10.48 18.18 5.87
N ARG A 71 9.34 18.88 5.77
CA ARG A 71 8.58 19.06 4.53
C ARG A 71 9.43 19.58 3.37
N GLU A 72 10.34 20.52 3.61
CA GLU A 72 11.22 21.04 2.55
C GLU A 72 12.06 19.94 1.88
N LYS A 73 12.48 18.94 2.64
CA LYS A 73 13.28 17.80 2.14
C LYS A 73 12.43 16.69 1.54
N TYR A 74 11.22 16.47 2.06
CA TYR A 74 10.44 15.24 1.79
C TYR A 74 9.03 15.48 1.23
N ALA A 75 8.64 16.71 0.89
CA ALA A 75 7.32 16.98 0.29
C ALA A 75 7.06 16.15 -0.97
N TRP A 76 8.12 15.87 -1.75
CA TRP A 76 8.06 15.02 -2.95
C TRP A 76 7.57 13.60 -2.68
N ALA A 77 7.76 13.08 -1.46
CA ALA A 77 7.34 11.73 -1.10
C ALA A 77 5.81 11.63 -0.95
N SER A 78 5.09 12.75 -0.82
CA SER A 78 3.64 12.75 -0.56
C SER A 78 2.83 11.99 -1.61
N VAL A 79 3.24 12.03 -2.88
CA VAL A 79 2.57 11.34 -3.99
C VAL A 79 2.83 9.83 -4.00
N LEU A 80 3.83 9.34 -3.23
CA LEU A 80 4.16 7.92 -3.17
C LEU A 80 3.28 7.13 -2.19
N HIS A 81 2.31 7.78 -1.55
CA HIS A 81 1.40 7.15 -0.60
C HIS A 81 0.15 6.57 -1.27
N TYR A 82 -0.12 6.89 -2.54
CA TYR A 82 -1.35 6.45 -3.21
C TYR A 82 -1.10 6.22 -4.70
N ILE A 83 -2.09 5.63 -5.34
CA ILE A 83 -2.28 5.58 -6.78
C ILE A 83 -3.73 6.01 -7.06
N ASP A 84 -3.93 7.08 -7.83
CA ASP A 84 -5.27 7.56 -8.14
C ASP A 84 -5.81 6.75 -9.32
N ALA A 85 -6.48 5.63 -9.03
CA ALA A 85 -7.17 4.85 -10.05
C ALA A 85 -8.33 5.68 -10.63
N GLU A 86 -8.21 6.07 -11.90
CA GLU A 86 -9.23 6.82 -12.64
C GLU A 86 -10.30 5.86 -13.20
N ASP A 87 -10.99 5.18 -12.28
CA ASP A 87 -11.95 4.12 -12.52
C ASP A 87 -13.41 4.59 -12.30
N VAL A 88 -14.38 3.68 -12.43
CA VAL A 88 -15.81 3.99 -12.27
C VAL A 88 -16.34 3.35 -11.00
N THR A 89 -16.27 4.09 -9.90
CA THR A 89 -16.87 3.66 -8.63
C THR A 89 -18.40 3.57 -8.75
N PRO A 90 -19.08 2.86 -7.84
CA PRO A 90 -20.53 2.91 -7.76
C PRO A 90 -21.07 4.34 -7.82
N LEU A 91 -20.55 5.28 -7.02
CA LEU A 91 -21.05 6.66 -7.02
C LEU A 91 -20.90 7.40 -8.36
N ASP A 92 -20.00 6.97 -9.25
CA ASP A 92 -19.83 7.51 -10.62
C ASP A 92 -20.75 6.85 -11.64
N ALA A 93 -21.07 5.57 -11.40
CA ALA A 93 -21.69 4.72 -12.39
C ALA A 93 -23.09 5.19 -12.82
N ASN A 94 -23.32 5.18 -14.13
CA ASN A 94 -24.58 5.51 -14.78
C ASN A 94 -24.84 4.54 -15.96
N ALA A 95 -25.94 4.75 -16.69
CA ALA A 95 -26.35 3.84 -17.77
C ALA A 95 -25.32 3.65 -18.90
N THR A 96 -24.38 4.59 -19.07
CA THR A 96 -23.36 4.55 -20.13
C THR A 96 -21.95 4.24 -19.62
N HIS A 97 -21.75 4.28 -18.30
CA HIS A 97 -20.47 4.03 -17.63
C HIS A 97 -20.79 3.12 -16.42
N PRO A 98 -20.82 1.79 -16.60
CA PRO A 98 -21.10 0.87 -15.51
C PRO A 98 -19.95 0.86 -14.49
N VAL A 99 -20.21 0.30 -13.32
CA VAL A 99 -19.21 0.11 -12.27
C VAL A 99 -18.05 -0.72 -12.81
N GLU A 100 -16.83 -0.20 -12.65
CA GLU A 100 -15.59 -0.80 -13.11
C GLU A 100 -14.46 -0.27 -12.22
N CYS A 101 -14.00 -1.07 -11.25
CA CYS A 101 -12.80 -0.75 -10.47
C CYS A 101 -11.63 -1.46 -11.12
N GLU A 102 -10.62 -0.69 -11.51
CA GLU A 102 -9.40 -1.21 -12.09
C GLU A 102 -8.25 -0.23 -11.94
N ILE A 103 -7.04 -0.78 -11.84
CA ILE A 103 -5.80 -0.01 -11.96
C ILE A 103 -5.18 -0.30 -13.32
N VAL A 104 -4.97 0.74 -14.11
CA VAL A 104 -4.44 0.66 -15.48
C VAL A 104 -3.20 1.51 -15.63
N PHE A 105 -2.11 0.88 -16.10
CA PHE A 105 -0.90 1.58 -16.51
C PHE A 105 -0.93 1.84 -18.03
N PRO A 106 -0.50 3.02 -18.51
CA PRO A 106 0.09 4.13 -17.75
C PRO A 106 -0.94 5.15 -17.20
N ARG A 107 -2.26 4.94 -17.38
CA ARG A 107 -3.32 5.89 -16.97
C ARG A 107 -3.12 6.40 -15.54
N ASP A 108 -2.95 5.49 -14.59
CA ASP A 108 -2.90 5.79 -13.15
C ASP A 108 -1.47 5.96 -12.62
N SER A 109 -0.46 5.93 -13.51
CA SER A 109 0.95 5.91 -13.09
C SER A 109 1.50 7.24 -12.58
N HIS A 110 0.83 8.35 -12.89
CA HIS A 110 1.31 9.71 -12.61
C HIS A 110 2.79 9.95 -13.00
N GLY A 111 3.23 9.38 -14.12
CA GLY A 111 4.62 9.52 -14.59
C GLY A 111 5.65 8.76 -13.75
N GLY A 112 5.25 7.68 -13.08
CA GLY A 112 6.12 6.85 -12.23
C GLY A 112 6.18 7.31 -10.77
N MET A 113 5.28 8.21 -10.36
CA MET A 113 5.27 8.82 -9.02
C MET A 113 3.97 8.47 -8.30
N ASN A 114 3.84 7.20 -7.93
CA ASN A 114 2.75 6.66 -7.14
C ASN A 114 3.28 5.54 -6.22
N ILE A 115 2.40 5.00 -5.38
CA ILE A 115 2.74 3.94 -4.43
C ILE A 115 3.25 2.64 -5.05
N VAL A 116 2.73 2.21 -6.19
CA VAL A 116 3.15 0.98 -6.88
C VAL A 116 4.59 1.14 -7.35
N ASP A 117 4.90 2.26 -8.00
CA ASP A 117 6.26 2.60 -8.42
C ASP A 117 7.19 2.84 -7.22
N GLY A 118 6.67 3.43 -6.14
CA GLY A 118 7.38 3.58 -4.87
C GLY A 118 7.82 2.24 -4.28
N ILE A 119 6.90 1.28 -4.16
CA ILE A 119 7.20 -0.09 -3.72
C ILE A 119 8.28 -0.70 -4.61
N GLY A 120 8.16 -0.61 -5.93
CA GLY A 120 9.18 -1.14 -6.85
C GLY A 120 10.57 -0.51 -6.64
N ASN A 121 10.64 0.83 -6.63
CA ASN A 121 11.89 1.57 -6.49
C ASN A 121 12.61 1.28 -5.17
N TYR A 122 11.90 1.38 -4.04
CA TYR A 122 12.53 1.15 -2.74
C TYR A 122 12.88 -0.31 -2.49
N THR A 123 12.21 -1.26 -3.16
CA THR A 123 12.64 -2.66 -3.17
C THR A 123 14.02 -2.82 -3.79
N VAL A 124 14.24 -2.21 -4.96
CA VAL A 124 15.55 -2.25 -5.64
C VAL A 124 16.62 -1.59 -4.78
N ARG A 125 16.33 -0.42 -4.21
CA ARG A 125 17.27 0.30 -3.32
C ARG A 125 17.61 -0.50 -2.06
N LEU A 126 16.65 -1.22 -1.49
CA LEU A 126 16.87 -2.01 -0.27
C LEU A 126 17.96 -3.09 -0.45
N VAL A 127 17.99 -3.75 -1.62
CA VAL A 127 18.89 -4.89 -1.89
C VAL A 127 20.12 -4.53 -2.71
N ASP A 128 20.20 -3.33 -3.27
CA ASP A 128 21.33 -2.90 -4.10
C ASP A 128 22.63 -2.82 -3.26
N PRO A 129 23.68 -3.58 -3.60
CA PRO A 129 24.94 -3.55 -2.85
C PRO A 129 25.70 -2.22 -2.95
N LYS A 130 25.30 -1.31 -3.86
CA LYS A 130 25.90 0.02 -3.99
C LYS A 130 25.31 1.05 -3.02
N GLN A 131 24.15 0.77 -2.43
CA GLN A 131 23.52 1.66 -1.47
C GLN A 131 24.20 1.54 -0.10
N ASP A 132 24.40 2.67 0.55
CA ASP A 132 24.88 2.72 1.94
C ASP A 132 23.78 2.33 2.94
N TRP A 133 24.15 2.28 4.21
CA TRP A 133 23.22 1.90 5.28
C TRP A 133 22.06 2.88 5.37
N GLU A 134 22.31 4.18 5.28
CA GLU A 134 21.30 5.23 5.38
C GLU A 134 20.25 5.10 4.27
N GLN A 135 20.68 4.86 3.04
CA GLN A 135 19.82 4.66 1.88
C GLN A 135 18.98 3.38 1.99
N LYS A 136 19.56 2.28 2.47
CA LYS A 136 18.82 1.02 2.71
C LYS A 136 17.85 1.14 3.88
N SER A 137 18.25 1.82 4.95
CA SER A 137 17.40 2.14 6.09
C SER A 137 16.20 2.98 5.68
N GLU A 138 16.44 4.03 4.87
CA GLU A 138 15.38 4.84 4.28
C GLU A 138 14.43 4.00 3.42
N ALA A 139 14.97 3.15 2.55
CA ALA A 139 14.17 2.26 1.72
C ALA A 139 13.29 1.30 2.53
N LEU A 140 13.85 0.69 3.58
CA LEU A 140 13.11 -0.21 4.47
C LEU A 140 11.96 0.51 5.20
N LYS A 141 12.20 1.74 5.69
CA LYS A 141 11.16 2.53 6.35
C LYS A 141 10.04 2.93 5.38
N PHE A 142 10.37 3.37 4.16
CA PHE A 142 9.37 3.66 3.14
C PHE A 142 8.53 2.42 2.78
N LEU A 143 9.18 1.27 2.53
CA LEU A 143 8.46 0.01 2.26
C LEU A 143 7.54 -0.38 3.42
N SER A 144 7.98 -0.23 4.67
CA SER A 144 7.15 -0.55 5.85
C SER A 144 5.89 0.30 5.98
N HIS A 145 5.90 1.50 5.36
CA HIS A 145 4.74 2.38 5.29
C HIS A 145 3.88 2.04 4.06
N PHE A 146 4.48 2.03 2.87
CA PHE A 146 3.76 1.83 1.60
C PHE A 146 3.04 0.49 1.50
N VAL A 147 3.56 -0.59 2.09
CA VAL A 147 2.80 -1.86 2.12
C VAL A 147 1.55 -1.77 3.01
N GLY A 148 1.54 -0.87 3.99
CA GLY A 148 0.33 -0.46 4.70
C GLY A 148 -0.61 0.32 3.77
N ASP A 149 -0.16 1.45 3.24
CA ASP A 149 -0.95 2.36 2.40
C ASP A 149 -1.63 1.64 1.24
N VAL A 150 -0.92 0.76 0.53
CA VAL A 150 -1.45 0.07 -0.66
C VAL A 150 -2.59 -0.89 -0.31
N THR A 151 -2.80 -1.19 0.98
CA THR A 151 -3.93 -1.98 1.48
C THR A 151 -5.10 -1.13 1.98
N GLN A 152 -4.98 0.19 1.98
CA GLN A 152 -6.08 1.11 2.25
C GLN A 152 -6.85 1.37 0.94
N PRO A 153 -8.13 0.97 0.79
CA PRO A 153 -8.88 1.11 -0.46
C PRO A 153 -8.85 2.50 -1.11
N LEU A 154 -9.02 3.55 -0.31
CA LEU A 154 -9.03 4.93 -0.78
C LEU A 154 -7.65 5.47 -1.15
N HIS A 155 -6.56 4.74 -0.87
CA HIS A 155 -5.22 5.01 -1.41
C HIS A 155 -5.03 4.47 -2.83
N THR A 156 -6.03 3.76 -3.34
CA THR A 156 -6.01 3.16 -4.68
C THR A 156 -7.18 3.68 -5.52
N CYS A 157 -7.65 4.91 -5.28
CA CYS A 157 -8.86 5.46 -5.88
C CYS A 157 -8.78 6.98 -6.09
N ALA A 158 -9.05 7.46 -7.30
CA ALA A 158 -9.07 8.90 -7.62
C ALA A 158 -10.33 9.62 -7.09
N LYS A 159 -11.44 8.89 -6.92
CA LYS A 159 -12.75 9.47 -6.61
C LYS A 159 -12.71 10.39 -5.40
N LEU A 160 -13.07 11.66 -5.62
CA LEU A 160 -13.09 12.69 -4.59
C LEU A 160 -11.74 12.83 -3.85
N ILE A 161 -10.62 12.64 -4.56
CA ILE A 161 -9.25 12.64 -4.02
C ILE A 161 -9.12 11.55 -2.95
N GLY A 162 -9.35 10.29 -3.33
CA GLY A 162 -9.44 9.18 -2.38
C GLY A 162 -10.45 9.42 -1.27
N GLY A 163 -11.59 10.06 -1.55
CA GLY A 163 -12.60 10.38 -0.55
C GLY A 163 -12.25 11.51 0.43
N ASN A 164 -11.12 12.21 0.26
CA ASN A 164 -10.80 13.42 1.05
C ASN A 164 -11.76 14.59 0.79
N LYS A 165 -12.54 14.53 -0.29
CA LYS A 165 -13.63 15.49 -0.57
C LYS A 165 -15.03 14.93 -0.31
N PHE A 166 -15.13 13.72 0.26
CA PHE A 166 -16.40 13.17 0.70
C PHE A 166 -16.58 13.44 2.20
N PHE A 167 -17.27 14.53 2.54
CA PHE A 167 -17.57 14.86 3.93
C PHE A 167 -18.72 14.00 4.46
N ALA A 168 -18.63 13.59 5.73
CA ALA A 168 -19.63 12.71 6.34
C ALA A 168 -19.86 13.06 7.83
N THR A 169 -20.92 12.48 8.39
CA THR A 169 -21.14 12.46 9.85
C THR A 169 -20.53 11.20 10.44
N TRP A 170 -19.87 11.33 11.58
CA TRP A 170 -19.29 10.24 12.36
C TRP A 170 -19.62 10.44 13.85
N GLU A 171 -20.32 9.47 14.45
CA GLU A 171 -20.72 9.48 15.87
C GLU A 171 -21.46 10.78 16.27
N ASN A 172 -22.44 11.16 15.46
CA ASN A 172 -23.26 12.36 15.55
C ASN A 172 -22.48 13.68 15.45
N ALA A 173 -21.27 13.65 14.90
CA ALA A 173 -20.44 14.83 14.67
C ALA A 173 -19.99 14.93 13.21
N THR A 174 -19.92 16.14 12.68
CA THR A 174 -19.33 16.44 11.35
C THR A 174 -17.92 17.00 11.45
N GLN A 175 -17.48 17.30 12.67
CA GLN A 175 -16.21 17.95 12.96
C GLN A 175 -15.50 17.28 14.14
N TYR A 176 -14.18 17.37 14.14
CA TYR A 176 -13.32 16.95 15.24
C TYR A 176 -12.16 17.94 15.42
N ILE A 177 -11.43 17.82 16.53
CA ILE A 177 -10.24 18.63 16.79
C ILE A 177 -8.99 17.82 16.48
N TYR A 178 -8.17 18.33 15.57
CA TYR A 178 -6.86 17.78 15.24
C TYR A 178 -5.80 18.85 15.41
N ASN A 179 -4.77 18.57 16.21
CA ASN A 179 -3.68 19.51 16.50
C ASN A 179 -4.18 20.93 16.86
N GLY A 180 -5.24 21.00 17.68
CA GLY A 180 -5.85 22.25 18.14
C GLY A 180 -6.68 23.01 17.09
N ARG A 181 -6.99 22.40 15.94
CA ARG A 181 -7.79 23.00 14.86
C ARG A 181 -9.05 22.18 14.59
N VAL A 182 -10.13 22.88 14.26
CA VAL A 182 -11.36 22.24 13.74
C VAL A 182 -11.05 21.62 12.39
N SER A 183 -11.32 20.33 12.29
CA SER A 183 -11.27 19.51 11.08
C SER A 183 -12.64 18.88 10.85
N TYR A 184 -12.89 18.39 9.65
CA TYR A 184 -14.17 17.76 9.28
C TYR A 184 -13.97 16.27 9.08
N PHE A 185 -14.97 15.45 9.37
CA PHE A 185 -14.88 14.04 8.98
C PHE A 185 -14.99 13.92 7.47
N GLN A 186 -14.06 13.17 6.88
CA GLN A 186 -14.09 12.76 5.48
C GLN A 186 -14.04 11.24 5.39
N LEU A 187 -14.54 10.66 4.31
CA LEU A 187 -14.51 9.21 4.12
C LEU A 187 -13.08 8.66 4.26
N HIS A 188 -12.08 9.36 3.72
CA HIS A 188 -10.68 8.99 3.83
C HIS A 188 -10.22 8.81 5.28
N VAL A 189 -10.31 9.87 6.10
CA VAL A 189 -9.90 9.82 7.51
C VAL A 189 -10.77 8.86 8.33
N ILE A 190 -12.04 8.65 7.93
CA ILE A 190 -12.89 7.64 8.57
C ILE A 190 -12.31 6.25 8.37
N TRP A 191 -11.87 5.90 7.17
CA TRP A 191 -11.20 4.63 6.89
C TRP A 191 -9.83 4.54 7.59
N ASP A 192 -9.00 5.56 7.48
CA ASP A 192 -7.65 5.54 8.03
C ASP A 192 -7.61 5.43 9.55
N VAL A 193 -8.49 6.18 10.22
CA VAL A 193 -8.36 6.47 11.66
C VAL A 193 -9.58 6.00 12.42
N TYR A 194 -10.77 6.42 12.01
CA TYR A 194 -11.94 6.31 12.89
C TYR A 194 -12.59 4.93 12.91
N ILE A 195 -12.61 4.19 11.80
CA ILE A 195 -13.05 2.78 11.79
C ILE A 195 -12.12 1.94 12.69
N PRO A 196 -10.77 1.96 12.52
CA PRO A 196 -9.86 1.28 13.45
C PRO A 196 -10.04 1.71 14.90
N GLN A 197 -10.15 3.01 15.19
CA GLN A 197 -10.30 3.50 16.57
C GLN A 197 -11.60 3.06 17.22
N LYS A 198 -12.73 3.15 16.51
CA LYS A 198 -14.02 2.66 17.00
C LYS A 198 -13.98 1.16 17.25
N ASP A 199 -13.40 0.42 16.31
CA ASP A 199 -13.24 -1.03 16.43
C ASP A 199 -12.40 -1.42 17.65
N MET A 200 -11.27 -0.76 17.88
CA MET A 200 -10.46 -0.93 19.08
C MET A 200 -11.26 -0.66 20.36
N ASN A 201 -12.03 0.42 20.39
CA ASN A 201 -12.82 0.81 21.56
C ASN A 201 -13.93 -0.20 21.86
N GLU A 202 -14.65 -0.65 20.83
CA GLU A 202 -15.82 -1.53 21.00
C GLU A 202 -15.43 -3.00 21.23
N ASN A 203 -14.42 -3.50 20.51
CA ASN A 203 -14.11 -4.93 20.46
C ASN A 203 -12.86 -5.33 21.25
N PHE A 204 -12.04 -4.36 21.66
CA PHE A 204 -10.73 -4.62 22.29
C PHE A 204 -10.48 -3.77 23.53
N GLY A 205 -11.53 -3.17 24.11
CA GLY A 205 -11.44 -2.37 25.33
C GLY A 205 -10.53 -1.15 25.20
N GLY A 206 -10.39 -0.61 23.98
CA GLY A 206 -9.50 0.52 23.66
C GLY A 206 -8.01 0.15 23.63
N SER A 207 -7.65 -1.13 23.64
CA SER A 207 -6.25 -1.58 23.63
C SER A 207 -5.74 -1.82 22.21
N LEU A 208 -4.82 -0.96 21.76
CA LEU A 208 -4.10 -1.15 20.50
C LEU A 208 -3.29 -2.46 20.50
N ASP A 209 -2.73 -2.88 21.63
CA ASP A 209 -1.99 -4.14 21.72
C ASP A 209 -2.91 -5.35 21.58
N ALA A 210 -4.10 -5.32 22.18
CA ALA A 210 -5.09 -6.38 22.00
C ALA A 210 -5.59 -6.45 20.55
N TYR A 211 -5.80 -5.30 19.90
CA TYR A 211 -6.17 -5.19 18.49
C TYR A 211 -5.12 -5.83 17.58
N LYS A 212 -3.86 -5.40 17.73
CA LYS A 212 -2.70 -5.94 17.00
C LYS A 212 -2.56 -7.44 17.19
N LYS A 213 -2.67 -7.90 18.44
CA LYS A 213 -2.54 -9.32 18.77
C LYS A 213 -3.64 -10.13 18.09
N TRP A 214 -4.89 -9.66 18.12
CA TRP A 214 -5.99 -10.38 17.49
C TRP A 214 -5.80 -10.50 15.98
N ILE A 215 -5.36 -9.43 15.30
CA ILE A 215 -5.11 -9.47 13.85
C ILE A 215 -3.94 -10.41 13.52
N LEU A 216 -2.87 -10.40 14.32
CA LEU A 216 -1.76 -11.34 14.18
C LEU A 216 -2.23 -12.79 14.36
N ASP A 217 -3.01 -13.08 15.40
CA ASP A 217 -3.56 -14.41 15.66
C ASP A 217 -4.50 -14.85 14.52
N ALA A 218 -5.23 -13.91 13.90
CA ALA A 218 -6.18 -14.19 12.82
C ALA A 218 -5.53 -14.80 11.57
N VAL A 219 -4.26 -14.52 11.30
CA VAL A 219 -3.49 -15.07 10.17
C VAL A 219 -2.62 -16.27 10.54
N GLN A 220 -2.52 -16.60 11.84
CA GLN A 220 -1.78 -17.74 12.37
C GLN A 220 -2.65 -19.01 12.43
N PRO A 221 -2.06 -20.21 12.64
CA PRO A 221 -2.83 -21.45 12.74
C PRO A 221 -3.99 -21.36 13.75
N GLY A 222 -5.20 -21.66 13.28
CA GLY A 222 -6.43 -21.56 14.08
C GLY A 222 -7.13 -20.19 14.00
N GLY A 223 -6.50 -19.18 13.41
CA GLY A 223 -7.10 -17.88 13.13
C GLY A 223 -8.11 -17.90 11.98
N VAL A 224 -8.97 -16.88 11.92
CA VAL A 224 -10.08 -16.78 10.95
C VAL A 224 -9.63 -16.71 9.49
N TRP A 225 -8.39 -16.27 9.24
CA TRP A 225 -7.79 -16.14 7.91
C TRP A 225 -6.61 -17.09 7.68
N ALA A 226 -6.34 -18.01 8.61
CA ALA A 226 -5.21 -18.92 8.57
C ALA A 226 -5.12 -19.72 7.25
N THR A 227 -6.26 -20.11 6.69
CA THR A 227 -6.34 -20.95 5.48
C THR A 227 -6.26 -20.16 4.18
N GLU A 228 -6.46 -18.84 4.21
CA GLU A 228 -6.41 -17.99 3.01
C GLU A 228 -5.19 -17.05 2.99
N ALA A 229 -4.54 -16.78 4.12
CA ALA A 229 -3.47 -15.79 4.22
C ALA A 229 -2.32 -16.03 3.22
N SER A 230 -1.96 -17.30 2.98
CA SER A 230 -0.93 -17.66 2.00
C SER A 230 -1.29 -17.30 0.55
N SER A 231 -2.57 -17.10 0.22
CA SER A 231 -3.02 -16.67 -1.11
C SER A 231 -2.93 -15.16 -1.32
N TRP A 232 -2.68 -14.38 -0.26
CA TRP A 232 -2.65 -12.90 -0.35
C TRP A 232 -1.33 -12.36 -0.88
N ILE A 233 -0.30 -13.21 -0.98
CA ILE A 233 1.02 -12.83 -1.49
C ILE A 233 1.02 -12.82 -3.02
N ALA A 234 1.83 -11.95 -3.61
CA ALA A 234 2.05 -11.88 -5.05
C ALA A 234 3.55 -11.93 -5.31
N THR A 235 3.97 -12.79 -6.24
CA THR A 235 5.38 -13.00 -6.57
C THR A 235 5.83 -12.13 -7.75
N ASP A 236 4.95 -11.91 -8.73
CA ASP A 236 5.17 -10.97 -9.83
C ASP A 236 4.50 -9.64 -9.52
N LYS A 237 5.27 -8.55 -9.62
CA LYS A 237 4.83 -7.15 -9.39
C LYS A 237 3.93 -6.98 -8.15
N PRO A 238 4.43 -7.31 -6.94
CA PRO A 238 3.62 -7.33 -5.73
C PRO A 238 2.85 -6.04 -5.47
N GLY A 239 3.48 -4.87 -5.61
CA GLY A 239 2.82 -3.59 -5.42
C GLY A 239 1.60 -3.38 -6.33
N PHE A 240 1.65 -3.84 -7.58
CA PHE A 240 0.55 -3.70 -8.53
C PHE A 240 -0.61 -4.64 -8.19
N GLU A 241 -0.32 -5.90 -7.89
CA GLU A 241 -1.36 -6.87 -7.54
C GLU A 241 -2.02 -6.55 -6.19
N TRP A 242 -1.26 -6.02 -5.22
CA TRP A 242 -1.83 -5.56 -3.95
C TRP A 242 -2.71 -4.33 -4.11
N ALA A 243 -2.31 -3.41 -5.00
CA ALA A 243 -3.11 -2.24 -5.32
C ALA A 243 -4.44 -2.65 -5.99
N LYS A 244 -4.41 -3.60 -6.94
CA LYS A 244 -5.63 -4.14 -7.58
C LYS A 244 -6.57 -4.82 -6.59
N ASP A 245 -6.05 -5.77 -5.80
CA ASP A 245 -6.82 -6.46 -4.75
C ASP A 245 -7.49 -5.48 -3.78
N THR A 246 -6.83 -4.36 -3.50
CA THR A 246 -7.34 -3.32 -2.61
C THR A 246 -8.31 -2.38 -3.32
N ASN A 247 -8.06 -2.05 -4.59
CA ASN A 247 -8.93 -1.21 -5.40
C ASN A 247 -10.31 -1.84 -5.63
N ASP A 248 -10.40 -3.17 -5.76
CA ASP A 248 -11.68 -3.89 -5.89
C ASP A 248 -12.66 -3.57 -4.74
N LEU A 249 -12.15 -3.28 -3.54
CA LEU A 249 -12.97 -2.89 -2.39
C LEU A 249 -13.67 -1.54 -2.58
N ASN A 250 -13.13 -0.66 -3.44
CA ASN A 250 -13.79 0.60 -3.77
C ASN A 250 -15.17 0.34 -4.39
N CYS A 251 -15.28 -0.67 -5.24
CA CYS A 251 -16.54 -1.05 -5.86
C CYS A 251 -17.40 -1.93 -4.96
N GLY A 252 -16.78 -2.82 -4.18
CA GLY A 252 -17.50 -3.80 -3.37
C GLY A 252 -18.10 -3.23 -2.08
N ILE A 253 -17.41 -2.30 -1.41
CA ILE A 253 -17.78 -1.92 -0.05
C ILE A 253 -17.56 -0.44 0.29
N VAL A 254 -16.50 0.20 -0.21
CA VAL A 254 -16.17 1.58 0.20
C VAL A 254 -17.24 2.54 -0.30
N TRP A 255 -17.52 2.53 -1.60
CA TRP A 255 -18.43 3.46 -2.26
C TRP A 255 -19.86 2.93 -2.33
N ASP A 256 -20.35 2.29 -1.26
CA ASP A 256 -21.71 1.76 -1.18
C ASP A 256 -22.76 2.87 -1.38
N LYS A 257 -23.52 2.79 -2.48
CA LYS A 257 -24.54 3.78 -2.85
C LYS A 257 -25.62 3.96 -1.78
N ASP A 258 -26.04 2.88 -1.15
CA ASP A 258 -27.18 2.87 -0.25
C ASP A 258 -26.78 3.49 1.09
N LEU A 259 -25.57 3.19 1.55
CA LEU A 259 -25.06 3.68 2.84
C LEU A 259 -24.46 5.08 2.74
N LEU A 260 -23.85 5.42 1.60
CA LEU A 260 -23.24 6.74 1.36
C LEU A 260 -24.20 7.76 0.73
N ALA A 261 -25.49 7.46 0.59
CA ALA A 261 -26.45 8.33 -0.08
C ALA A 261 -26.37 9.79 0.43
N GLY A 262 -25.96 10.67 -0.47
CA GLY A 262 -25.75 12.11 -0.29
C GLY A 262 -25.13 12.69 -1.57
N ASN A 263 -25.57 13.86 -2.04
CA ASN A 263 -25.21 14.41 -3.35
C ASN A 263 -23.80 15.07 -3.39
N GLY A 264 -22.81 14.45 -2.73
CA GLY A 264 -21.43 14.95 -2.65
C GLY A 264 -21.17 16.03 -1.60
N THR A 265 -22.12 16.30 -0.71
CA THR A 265 -21.98 17.25 0.42
C THR A 265 -22.68 16.71 1.66
N ALA A 266 -21.95 16.01 2.52
CA ALA A 266 -22.48 15.30 3.70
C ALA A 266 -23.49 14.19 3.35
N THR A 267 -23.23 12.99 3.85
CA THR A 267 -24.28 11.98 3.97
C THR A 267 -25.31 12.47 4.99
N GLU A 268 -26.60 12.25 4.74
CA GLU A 268 -27.61 12.34 5.81
C GLU A 268 -27.34 11.26 6.88
N ASN A 269 -26.63 10.20 6.50
CA ASN A 269 -26.29 9.05 7.33
C ASN A 269 -25.02 9.28 8.15
N ASP A 270 -25.07 8.89 9.42
CA ASP A 270 -23.88 8.73 10.25
C ASP A 270 -23.17 7.41 9.88
N LEU A 271 -21.91 7.51 9.44
CA LEU A 271 -21.13 6.35 8.99
C LEU A 271 -20.63 5.47 10.16
N ALA A 272 -20.79 5.90 11.41
CA ALA A 272 -20.47 5.09 12.58
C ALA A 272 -21.53 4.01 12.89
N GLY A 273 -22.65 3.98 12.15
CA GLY A 273 -23.71 2.99 12.28
C GLY A 273 -23.51 1.78 11.36
N GLU A 274 -24.46 1.58 10.44
CA GLU A 274 -24.50 0.43 9.52
C GLU A 274 -23.25 0.34 8.63
N TYR A 275 -22.73 1.48 8.16
CA TYR A 275 -21.51 1.53 7.36
C TYR A 275 -20.30 0.96 8.11
N TYR A 276 -20.06 1.39 9.34
CA TYR A 276 -19.03 0.82 10.21
C TYR A 276 -19.24 -0.69 10.42
N GLN A 277 -20.47 -1.14 10.74
CA GLN A 277 -20.77 -2.56 10.94
C GLN A 277 -20.45 -3.41 9.71
N LYS A 278 -20.64 -2.87 8.51
CA LYS A 278 -20.31 -3.53 7.25
C LYS A 278 -18.79 -3.58 6.99
N THR A 279 -18.04 -2.57 7.44
CA THR A 279 -16.65 -2.32 6.98
C THR A 279 -15.55 -2.71 7.96
N TYR A 280 -15.78 -2.70 9.29
CA TYR A 280 -14.69 -2.85 10.27
C TYR A 280 -13.89 -4.15 10.10
N MET A 281 -14.56 -5.26 9.77
CA MET A 281 -13.88 -6.55 9.58
C MET A 281 -13.02 -6.57 8.32
N GLU A 282 -13.44 -5.85 7.27
CA GLU A 282 -12.65 -5.67 6.05
C GLU A 282 -11.43 -4.80 6.33
N VAL A 283 -11.58 -3.73 7.12
CA VAL A 283 -10.44 -2.91 7.59
C VAL A 283 -9.42 -3.77 8.35
N ARG A 284 -9.87 -4.64 9.29
CA ARG A 284 -8.97 -5.59 9.95
C ARG A 284 -8.28 -6.52 8.96
N LYS A 285 -9.01 -7.03 7.97
CA LYS A 285 -8.46 -7.94 6.95
C LYS A 285 -7.42 -7.25 6.07
N GLN A 286 -7.63 -5.99 5.69
CA GLN A 286 -6.67 -5.21 4.92
C GLN A 286 -5.40 -4.89 5.73
N ILE A 287 -5.53 -4.54 7.02
CA ILE A 287 -4.38 -4.40 7.94
C ILE A 287 -3.63 -5.75 8.07
N ALA A 288 -4.36 -6.87 8.18
CA ALA A 288 -3.78 -8.21 8.23
C ALA A 288 -3.01 -8.54 6.94
N LYS A 289 -3.62 -8.28 5.78
CA LYS A 289 -2.98 -8.42 4.46
C LYS A 289 -1.72 -7.59 4.39
N GLY A 290 -1.74 -6.32 4.79
CA GLY A 290 -0.56 -5.44 4.80
C GLY A 290 0.60 -6.04 5.59
N GLY A 291 0.34 -6.44 6.84
CA GLY A 291 1.37 -7.04 7.69
C GLY A 291 1.88 -8.40 7.18
N TYR A 292 0.98 -9.27 6.72
CA TYR A 292 1.32 -10.59 6.20
C TYR A 292 2.11 -10.50 4.89
N ARG A 293 1.65 -9.66 3.94
CA ARG A 293 2.33 -9.36 2.68
C ARG A 293 3.72 -8.81 2.95
N PHE A 294 3.85 -7.82 3.82
CA PHE A 294 5.15 -7.21 4.11
C PHE A 294 6.14 -8.22 4.70
N ALA A 295 5.71 -9.06 5.64
CA ALA A 295 6.56 -10.09 6.21
C ALA A 295 7.07 -11.08 5.16
N LYS A 296 6.15 -11.67 4.37
CA LYS A 296 6.54 -12.67 3.36
C LYS A 296 7.37 -12.05 2.23
N PHE A 297 7.03 -10.82 1.85
CA PHE A 297 7.80 -10.05 0.88
C PHE A 297 9.23 -9.79 1.34
N LEU A 298 9.44 -9.39 2.60
CA LEU A 298 10.77 -9.19 3.14
C LEU A 298 11.56 -10.50 3.26
N ASP A 299 10.90 -11.60 3.66
CA ASP A 299 11.54 -12.92 3.69
C ASP A 299 12.10 -13.32 2.32
N ASP A 300 11.41 -12.98 1.24
CA ASP A 300 11.87 -13.25 -0.12
C ASP A 300 12.94 -12.26 -0.58
N VAL A 301 12.72 -10.95 -0.38
CA VAL A 301 13.60 -9.88 -0.87
C VAL A 301 14.94 -9.85 -0.13
N LEU A 302 14.94 -10.07 1.18
CA LEU A 302 16.15 -10.03 2.01
C LEU A 302 16.86 -11.37 2.12
N LYS A 303 16.38 -12.40 1.41
CA LYS A 303 17.00 -13.72 1.41
C LYS A 303 18.46 -13.66 0.98
N GLY A 304 19.35 -14.09 1.88
CA GLY A 304 20.80 -14.10 1.65
C GLY A 304 21.48 -12.74 1.78
N GLN A 305 20.75 -11.68 2.15
CA GLN A 305 21.35 -10.39 2.48
C GLN A 305 22.10 -10.47 3.83
N PRO A 306 23.22 -9.74 3.97
CA PRO A 306 24.02 -9.75 5.18
C PRO A 306 23.36 -8.94 6.29
N ALA A 307 23.34 -9.48 7.51
CA ALA A 307 22.91 -8.79 8.73
C ALA A 307 24.03 -7.91 9.34
N GLY A 308 24.77 -7.18 8.51
CA GLY A 308 25.92 -6.38 8.94
C GLY A 308 26.84 -5.94 7.79
N PRO A 309 27.90 -5.18 8.10
CA PRO A 309 28.89 -4.80 7.11
C PRO A 309 29.50 -6.05 6.47
N VAL A 310 29.41 -6.18 5.15
CA VAL A 310 30.17 -7.20 4.44
C VAL A 310 31.63 -6.79 4.55
N SER A 311 32.40 -7.50 5.37
CA SER A 311 33.84 -7.35 5.36
C SER A 311 34.32 -7.81 3.98
N SER A 312 34.60 -6.86 3.09
CA SER A 312 35.29 -7.16 1.85
C SER A 312 36.73 -7.51 2.22
N THR A 313 36.99 -8.79 2.47
CA THR A 313 38.36 -9.33 2.40
C THR A 313 38.78 -9.42 0.94
N ALA A 314 38.87 -8.26 0.28
CA ALA A 314 39.81 -8.09 -0.81
C ALA A 314 41.19 -8.00 -0.15
N ALA A 315 41.78 -9.17 0.15
CA ALA A 315 43.19 -9.26 0.50
C ALA A 315 44.00 -8.83 -0.73
N ALA A 316 44.24 -7.54 -0.86
CA ALA A 316 45.32 -7.02 -1.68
C ALA A 316 46.62 -7.35 -0.92
N THR A 317 47.21 -8.49 -1.24
CA THR A 317 48.56 -8.85 -0.82
C THR A 317 49.53 -7.88 -1.49
N SER A 318 49.75 -6.73 -0.87
CA SER A 318 50.85 -5.83 -1.21
C SER A 318 51.91 -5.93 -0.13
N THR A 319 52.89 -6.80 -0.39
CA THR A 319 54.18 -6.81 0.29
C THR A 319 54.88 -5.46 0.09
N VAL A 320 55.03 -4.66 1.14
CA VAL A 320 56.12 -3.67 1.22
C VAL A 320 56.69 -3.68 2.64
N ALA A 321 58.01 -3.81 2.68
CA ALA A 321 58.85 -3.95 3.85
C ALA A 321 59.01 -2.63 4.64
N GLY A 322 59.15 -2.79 5.96
CA GLY A 322 60.09 -2.10 6.86
C GLY A 322 60.26 -0.57 6.76
N GLY A 323 59.87 0.12 7.82
CA GLY A 323 60.29 1.50 8.09
C GLY A 323 59.73 2.02 9.41
N GLU A 324 60.52 1.90 10.47
CA GLU A 324 60.28 2.38 11.84
C GLU A 324 60.57 3.89 11.94
N THR A 325 59.66 4.72 12.51
CA THR A 325 60.02 5.91 13.31
C THR A 325 58.84 6.56 14.06
N THR A 326 58.91 6.51 15.40
CA THR A 326 58.64 7.52 16.45
C THR A 326 57.50 8.56 16.37
N ILE A 327 56.71 8.59 17.45
CA ILE A 327 55.74 9.61 17.93
C ILE A 327 56.48 10.81 18.58
N PRO A 328 55.96 12.06 18.45
CA PRO A 328 55.41 12.74 19.64
C PRO A 328 54.19 13.64 19.37
N GLY A 329 53.37 13.81 20.41
CA GLY A 329 52.82 15.13 20.78
C GLY A 329 51.34 15.39 20.45
N SER A 330 50.55 15.64 21.51
CA SER A 330 49.16 16.04 21.46
C SER A 330 48.98 17.50 21.07
N GLU A 331 47.86 17.86 20.43
CA GLU A 331 47.10 19.07 20.78
C GLU A 331 45.72 19.11 20.13
N THR A 332 44.74 19.52 20.93
CA THR A 332 43.33 19.77 20.64
C THR A 332 43.14 21.05 19.84
N THR A 333 42.43 21.02 18.72
CA THR A 333 41.68 22.18 18.19
C THR A 333 40.48 21.75 17.34
N ALA A 334 39.55 22.69 17.22
CA ALA A 334 38.13 22.54 16.93
C ALA A 334 37.74 22.13 15.49
N ALA A 335 36.48 21.71 15.39
CA ALA A 335 35.76 21.36 14.16
C ALA A 335 35.75 22.48 13.10
N PRO A 336 35.95 22.16 11.81
CA PRO A 336 35.55 23.02 10.70
C PRO A 336 34.15 22.64 10.20
N GLY A 337 33.41 23.67 9.79
CA GLY A 337 31.98 23.65 9.51
C GLY A 337 31.54 22.90 8.25
N TYR A 338 30.23 22.66 8.22
CA TYR A 338 29.46 22.18 7.08
C TYR A 338 29.56 23.13 5.88
N PRO A 339 29.85 22.65 4.67
CA PRO A 339 29.50 23.36 3.46
C PRO A 339 28.03 23.10 3.12
N THR A 340 27.30 24.20 2.97
CA THR A 340 25.97 24.30 2.39
C THR A 340 26.01 24.09 0.87
N GLY A 341 24.97 23.44 0.33
CA GLY A 341 24.50 23.63 -1.04
C GLY A 341 25.27 22.91 -2.16
N GLY A 342 24.69 21.79 -2.63
CA GLY A 342 24.93 21.25 -3.97
C GLY A 342 23.58 20.96 -4.64
N PRO A 343 23.41 21.23 -5.95
CA PRO A 343 22.12 21.08 -6.64
C PRO A 343 21.74 19.61 -6.80
N ALA A 344 20.43 19.35 -6.80
CA ALA A 344 19.84 18.05 -7.10
C ALA A 344 20.25 17.59 -8.52
N PRO A 345 20.64 16.32 -8.72
CA PRO A 345 20.83 15.77 -10.06
C PRO A 345 19.47 15.62 -10.74
N THR A 346 19.32 16.25 -11.89
CA THR A 346 18.19 16.04 -12.81
C THR A 346 18.48 14.80 -13.64
N ASP A 347 17.99 13.64 -13.21
CA ASP A 347 17.89 12.47 -14.07
C ASP A 347 16.44 12.31 -14.53
N GLY A 348 16.26 12.32 -15.85
CA GLY A 348 14.98 12.12 -16.52
C GLY A 348 14.41 10.71 -16.29
N PRO A 349 13.21 10.42 -16.82
CA PRO A 349 12.51 9.18 -16.50
C PRO A 349 13.28 7.99 -17.06
N ILE A 350 13.87 7.17 -16.17
CA ILE A 350 14.39 5.85 -16.53
C ILE A 350 13.22 4.87 -16.42
N THR A 351 12.50 4.69 -17.52
CA THR A 351 11.64 3.51 -17.68
C THR A 351 12.54 2.31 -17.97
N SER A 352 12.86 1.51 -16.95
CA SER A 352 13.46 0.19 -17.14
C SER A 352 12.47 -0.88 -16.71
N THR A 353 11.77 -1.45 -17.69
CA THR A 353 11.13 -2.76 -17.55
C THR A 353 12.26 -3.79 -17.46
N ILE A 354 12.53 -4.33 -16.27
CA ILE A 354 13.45 -5.46 -16.11
C ILE A 354 12.60 -6.68 -15.78
N GLU A 355 12.56 -7.63 -16.73
CA GLU A 355 12.09 -8.99 -16.48
C GLU A 355 13.05 -9.67 -15.51
N VAL A 356 12.54 -10.11 -14.35
CA VAL A 356 13.28 -10.96 -13.42
C VAL A 356 13.24 -12.38 -13.96
N ILE A 357 14.31 -12.80 -14.64
CA ILE A 357 14.50 -14.21 -15.00
C ILE A 357 14.98 -14.96 -13.75
N VAL A 358 14.09 -15.72 -13.14
CA VAL A 358 14.45 -16.71 -12.12
C VAL A 358 14.99 -17.95 -12.82
N THR A 359 16.30 -18.18 -12.76
CA THR A 359 16.90 -19.44 -13.22
C THR A 359 16.56 -20.57 -12.24
N PRO A 360 15.97 -21.70 -12.69
CA PRO A 360 15.75 -22.86 -11.84
C PRO A 360 17.09 -23.49 -11.43
N THR A 361 17.26 -23.72 -10.14
CA THR A 361 18.42 -24.44 -9.59
C THR A 361 18.40 -25.92 -9.98
N ASN A 362 19.60 -26.43 -10.24
CA ASN A 362 19.95 -27.77 -10.71
C ASN A 362 19.18 -28.91 -10.02
N VAL A 363 18.50 -29.73 -10.83
CA VAL A 363 18.09 -31.10 -10.46
C VAL A 363 19.22 -32.06 -10.83
N PRO A 364 19.71 -32.93 -9.93
CA PRO A 364 20.70 -33.94 -10.30
C PRO A 364 20.05 -35.02 -11.18
N SER A 365 20.68 -35.30 -12.32
CA SER A 365 20.29 -36.36 -13.25
C SER A 365 20.42 -37.74 -12.60
N THR A 366 19.41 -38.60 -12.77
CA THR A 366 19.58 -40.05 -12.68
C THR A 366 19.07 -40.73 -13.94
N SER A 367 19.80 -41.79 -14.29
CA SER A 367 19.88 -42.48 -15.58
C SER A 367 18.58 -43.03 -16.16
N GLN A 368 18.63 -43.09 -17.49
CA GLN A 368 17.78 -43.82 -18.41
C GLN A 368 17.40 -45.25 -17.97
N THR A 369 16.17 -45.64 -18.28
CA THR A 369 15.87 -46.97 -18.84
C THR A 369 14.66 -46.88 -19.77
N LYS A 370 14.67 -47.74 -20.79
CA LYS A 370 14.01 -47.61 -22.08
C LYS A 370 13.11 -48.82 -22.27
N VAL A 371 11.78 -48.69 -22.37
CA VAL A 371 10.91 -49.80 -22.84
C VAL A 371 9.61 -49.32 -23.52
N VAL A 372 9.58 -49.49 -24.85
CA VAL A 372 8.55 -50.07 -25.75
C VAL A 372 7.06 -49.65 -25.67
N LYS A 373 6.54 -49.28 -26.85
CA LYS A 373 5.12 -49.10 -27.24
C LYS A 373 4.56 -50.38 -27.90
N PRO A 374 3.25 -50.66 -27.77
CA PRO A 374 2.45 -51.08 -28.94
C PRO A 374 1.07 -50.36 -28.97
N THR A 375 0.68 -49.62 -30.02
CA THR A 375 -0.06 -50.02 -31.25
C THR A 375 -1.44 -50.67 -31.02
N GLY A 376 -2.51 -50.01 -31.50
CA GLY A 376 -3.82 -50.63 -31.75
C GLY A 376 -4.98 -49.62 -31.83
N SER A 377 -5.45 -49.34 -33.05
CA SER A 377 -6.74 -48.72 -33.45
C SER A 377 -7.61 -49.84 -34.09
N PRO A 378 -8.85 -49.67 -34.62
CA PRO A 378 -9.81 -48.55 -34.66
C PRO A 378 -11.31 -48.93 -34.42
N ASP A 379 -12.20 -47.94 -34.60
CA ASP A 379 -13.59 -47.97 -35.08
C ASP A 379 -14.77 -48.54 -34.25
N THR A 380 -15.82 -47.73 -34.07
CA THR A 380 -17.09 -47.88 -34.83
C THR A 380 -18.10 -46.76 -34.55
N ASP A 381 -18.86 -46.47 -35.61
CA ASP A 381 -19.86 -45.43 -35.82
C ASP A 381 -21.15 -45.49 -34.96
N THR A 382 -21.76 -44.30 -34.89
CA THR A 382 -23.14 -43.82 -34.57
C THR A 382 -24.34 -44.63 -35.16
N PRO A 383 -25.64 -44.19 -35.16
CA PRO A 383 -26.40 -43.09 -34.49
C PRO A 383 -27.86 -43.48 -33.99
N VAL A 384 -28.69 -42.45 -33.68
CA VAL A 384 -30.19 -42.37 -33.74
C VAL A 384 -30.93 -42.82 -32.45
N SER A 385 -31.96 -42.17 -31.86
CA SER A 385 -32.99 -41.20 -32.29
C SER A 385 -33.69 -40.54 -31.07
N ALA A 386 -34.08 -39.26 -31.22
CA ALA A 386 -35.45 -38.68 -31.12
C ALA A 386 -36.35 -39.03 -29.90
N ALA A 387 -37.32 -38.23 -29.44
CA ALA A 387 -37.88 -36.88 -29.65
C ALA A 387 -38.94 -36.74 -28.51
N VAL A 388 -39.40 -35.56 -28.09
CA VAL A 388 -40.56 -34.78 -28.61
C VAL A 388 -40.78 -33.72 -27.51
N GLY A 389 -40.79 -32.41 -27.79
CA GLY A 389 -41.95 -31.61 -28.23
C GLY A 389 -42.80 -31.16 -27.04
N LEU A 390 -43.32 -29.93 -26.90
CA LEU A 390 -43.87 -29.06 -27.94
C LEU A 390 -44.22 -27.65 -27.37
N LYS A 391 -43.82 -26.61 -28.10
CA LYS A 391 -44.49 -25.34 -28.53
C LYS A 391 -45.43 -24.53 -27.62
N SER A 392 -45.22 -23.20 -27.63
CA SER A 392 -45.98 -22.15 -28.38
C SER A 392 -45.38 -20.76 -28.03
N GLY A 393 -44.94 -19.85 -28.92
CA GLY A 393 -45.63 -19.18 -30.04
C GLY A 393 -46.41 -17.97 -29.51
N VAL A 394 -46.13 -16.69 -29.81
CA VAL A 394 -46.50 -15.90 -31.02
C VAL A 394 -46.14 -14.42 -30.66
N ALA A 395 -45.25 -13.71 -31.36
CA ALA A 395 -45.39 -12.85 -32.55
C ALA A 395 -45.53 -11.34 -32.28
N ALA A 396 -45.14 -10.58 -33.31
CA ALA A 396 -44.65 -9.21 -33.32
C ALA A 396 -45.72 -8.10 -33.38
N MET A 397 -45.31 -6.84 -33.13
CA MET A 397 -45.79 -5.66 -33.86
C MET A 397 -44.79 -4.48 -33.82
N PHE A 398 -44.58 -3.89 -34.99
CA PHE A 398 -44.05 -2.55 -35.25
C PHE A 398 -45.21 -1.55 -35.26
N ALA A 399 -45.06 -0.34 -34.66
CA ALA A 399 -45.50 0.96 -35.22
C ALA A 399 -45.39 2.12 -34.21
N LEU A 400 -45.12 3.30 -34.78
CA LEU A 400 -44.92 4.65 -34.24
C LEU A 400 -45.95 5.14 -33.19
N ALA A 401 -45.49 6.02 -32.29
CA ALA A 401 -46.17 7.29 -32.00
C ALA A 401 -45.20 8.37 -31.50
N ILE A 402 -45.30 9.53 -32.15
CA ILE A 402 -44.70 10.83 -31.81
C ILE A 402 -45.53 11.46 -30.67
N GLY A 403 -44.89 12.19 -29.75
CA GLY A 403 -45.60 13.02 -28.78
C GLY A 403 -44.68 13.80 -27.85
N ALA A 404 -44.30 15.01 -28.27
CA ALA A 404 -43.67 16.02 -27.44
C ALA A 404 -44.69 16.65 -26.47
N VAL A 405 -44.32 16.88 -25.20
CA VAL A 405 -44.82 18.00 -24.38
C VAL A 405 -43.72 18.47 -23.43
N ALA A 406 -43.49 19.78 -23.42
CA ALA A 406 -42.58 20.54 -22.57
C ALA A 406 -43.31 21.18 -21.36
N PHE A 407 -42.53 21.82 -20.47
CA PHE A 407 -42.88 22.61 -19.27
C PHE A 407 -43.16 21.76 -18.02
N LEU A 408 -42.50 21.93 -16.86
CA LEU A 408 -41.81 23.07 -16.22
C LEU A 408 -40.60 22.58 -15.41
#